data_AF-A0A949A7U6-F1
#
_entry.id   AF-A0A949A7U6-F1
#
_cell.length_a   1.000
_cell.length_b   1.000
_cell.length_c   1.000
_cell.angle_alpha   90.00
_cell.angle_beta   90.00
_cell.angle_gamma   90.00
#
_symmetry.space_group_name_H-M   'P 1'
#
loop_
_entity.id
_entity.type
_entity.pdbx_description
1 polymer ?
#
loop_
_entity_poly.entity_id
_entity_poly.type
_entity_poly.pdbx_seq_one_letter_code
_entity_poly.pdbx_strand_id
1 'polypeptide(L)' 'MQKLLISIPDSILSRLRAIVPDRQRSKFISTIIEKELKKREQALFQCALKVEQDKALNAEMGDWDATLNDGIEHEPW' A
#
# COMPACT_ATOMS: atom_id res chain seq x y z
N MET A 1 -17.58 -2.63 13.10
CA MET A 1 -16.57 -1.53 13.14
C MET A 1 -15.54 -1.86 14.21
N GLN A 2 -14.25 -1.77 13.87
CA GLN A 2 -13.17 -1.89 14.84
C GLN A 2 -12.80 -0.50 15.39
N LYS A 3 -12.37 -0.44 16.65
CA LYS A 3 -11.90 0.80 17.28
C LYS A 3 -10.38 0.78 17.35
N LEU A 4 -9.76 1.90 16.99
CA LEU A 4 -8.32 2.12 17.08
C LEU A 4 -8.06 3.26 18.06
N LEU A 5 -7.19 3.02 19.04
CA LEU A 5 -6.67 4.07 19.91
C LEU A 5 -5.28 4.45 19.42
N ILE A 6 -5.06 5.75 19.23
CA ILE A 6 -3.78 6.29 18.76
C ILE A 6 -3.28 7.37 19.72
N SER A 7 -1.97 7.42 19.92
CA SER A 7 -1.33 8.53 20.60
C SER A 7 -1.01 9.63 19.60
N ILE A 8 -1.47 10.85 19.88
CA ILE A 8 -1.16 12.04 19.08
C ILE A 8 -0.70 13.18 20.00
N PRO A 9 0.16 14.09 19.52
CA PRO A 9 0.58 15.26 20.29
C PRO A 9 -0.61 16.12 20.73
N ASP A 10 -0.56 16.63 21.96
CA ASP A 10 -1.61 17.47 22.54
C ASP A 10 -1.88 18.74 21.71
N SER A 11 -0.84 19.29 21.07
CA SER A 11 -0.96 20.44 20.17
C SER A 11 -1.87 20.15 18.96
N ILE A 12 -1.81 18.93 18.42
CA ILE A 12 -2.65 18.50 17.31
C ILE A 12 -4.07 18.20 17.82
N LEU A 13 -4.18 17.51 18.96
CA LEU A 13 -5.47 17.19 19.56
C LEU A 13 -6.28 18.45 19.89
N SER A 14 -5.62 19.48 20.42
CA SER A 14 -6.25 20.76 20.77
C SER A 14 -6.82 21.46 19.53
N ARG A 15 -6.05 21.51 18.44
CA ARG A 15 -6.49 22.07 17.15
C ARG A 15 -7.63 21.27 16.54
N LEU A 16 -7.55 19.95 16.57
CA LEU A 16 -8.62 19.07 16.06
C LEU A 16 -9.92 19.30 16.83
N ARG A 17 -9.86 19.41 18.16
CA ARG A 17 -11.04 19.62 19.00
C ARG A 17 -11.68 20.98 18.78
N ALA A 18 -10.87 22.02 18.55
CA ALA A 18 -11.34 23.37 18.29
C ALA A 18 -12.03 23.53 16.92
N ILE A 19 -11.57 22.80 15.90
CA ILE A 19 -12.05 22.96 14.52
C ILE A 19 -13.13 21.93 14.18
N VAL A 20 -13.03 20.69 14.68
CA VAL A 20 -13.91 19.58 14.29
C VAL A 20 -14.87 19.21 15.43
N PRO A 21 -16.19 19.26 15.18
CA PRO A 21 -17.21 18.90 16.18
C PRO A 21 -17.07 17.45 16.68
N ASP A 22 -17.37 17.23 17.97
CA ASP A 22 -17.19 15.94 18.68
C ASP A 22 -17.67 14.70 17.90
N ARG A 23 -18.85 14.77 17.28
CA ARG A 23 -19.47 13.64 16.57
C ARG A 23 -18.96 13.43 15.14
N GLN A 24 -18.11 14.34 14.64
CA GLN A 24 -17.57 14.29 13.28
C GLN A 24 -16.08 13.93 13.23
N ARG A 25 -15.40 13.90 14.39
CA ARG A 25 -13.95 13.65 14.47
C ARG A 25 -13.53 12.30 13.90
N SER A 26 -14.24 11.22 14.23
CA SER A 26 -13.94 9.89 13.69
C SER A 26 -14.10 9.87 12.17
N LYS A 27 -15.18 10.47 11.65
CA LYS A 27 -15.40 10.57 10.19
C LYS A 27 -14.29 11.38 9.52
N PHE A 28 -13.90 12.51 10.11
CA PHE A 28 -12.83 13.36 9.61
C PHE A 28 -11.50 12.60 9.52
N ILE A 29 -11.11 11.90 10.59
CA ILE A 29 -9.88 11.09 10.62
C ILE A 29 -9.96 9.97 9.58
N SER A 30 -11.07 9.23 9.51
CA SER A 30 -11.26 8.17 8.51
C SER A 30 -11.10 8.68 7.08
N THR A 31 -11.69 9.82 6.74
CA THR A 31 -11.56 10.41 5.40
C THR A 31 -10.13 10.84 5.09
N ILE A 32 -9.37 11.33 6.08
CA ILE A 32 -7.95 11.66 5.87
C ILE A 32 -7.13 10.39 5.63
N ILE A 33 -7.35 9.36 6.46
CA ILE A 33 -6.66 8.07 6.32
C ILE A 33 -6.95 7.47 4.95
N GLU A 34 -8.20 7.45 4.51
CA GLU A 34 -8.61 6.92 3.21
C GLU A 34 -7.93 7.67 2.04
N LYS A 35 -7.86 8.99 2.10
CA LYS A 35 -7.15 9.79 1.09
C LYS A 35 -5.66 9.47 1.04
N GLU A 36 -5.02 9.33 2.20
CA GLU A 36 -3.59 9.03 2.27
C GLU A 36 -3.30 7.59 1.82
N LEU A 37 -4.15 6.62 2.17
CA LEU A 37 -4.05 5.24 1.69
C LEU A 37 -4.14 5.19 0.17
N LYS A 38 -5.17 5.82 -0.41
CA LYS A 38 -5.35 5.86 -1.87
C LYS A 38 -4.13 6.47 -2.59
N LYS A 39 -3.52 7.50 -2.00
CA LYS A 39 -2.30 8.11 -2.56
C LYS A 39 -1.13 7.13 -2.54
N ARG A 40 -0.92 6.39 -1.44
CA ARG A 40 0.15 5.41 -1.32
C ARG A 40 -0.07 4.19 -2.21
N GLU A 41 -1.30 3.69 -2.27
CA GLU A 41 -1.71 2.61 -3.18
C GLU A 41 -1.47 3.01 -4.64
N GLN A 42 -1.85 4.23 -5.03
CA GLN A 42 -1.57 4.72 -6.37
C GLN A 42 -0.06 4.77 -6.66
N ALA A 43 0.76 5.22 -5.70
CA ALA A 43 2.21 5.23 -5.87
C ALA A 43 2.77 3.82 -6.07
N LEU A 44 2.32 2.84 -5.28
CA LEU A 44 2.70 1.44 -5.42
C LEU A 44 2.26 0.87 -6.78
N PHE A 45 1.02 1.14 -7.18
CA PHE A 45 0.50 0.73 -8.48
C PHE A 45 1.33 1.30 -9.63
N GLN A 46 1.71 2.58 -9.56
CA GLN A 46 2.56 3.20 -10.58
C GLN A 46 3.96 2.61 -10.62
N CYS A 47 4.52 2.24 -9.47
CA CYS A 47 5.81 1.52 -9.43
C CYS A 47 5.70 0.16 -10.10
N ALA A 48 4.68 -0.64 -9.76
CA ALA A 48 4.43 -1.94 -10.40
C ALA A 48 4.22 -1.79 -11.92
N LEU A 49 3.41 -0.81 -12.34
CA LEU A 49 3.16 -0.54 -13.75
C LEU A 49 4.44 -0.19 -14.52
N LYS A 50 5.36 0.57 -13.91
CA LYS A 50 6.65 0.90 -14.53
C LYS A 50 7.52 -0.34 -14.73
N VAL A 51 7.55 -1.23 -13.73
CA VAL A 51 8.27 -2.51 -13.81
C VAL A 51 7.69 -3.36 -14.96
N GLU A 52 6.37 -3.52 -15.00
CA GLU A 52 5.68 -4.27 -16.06
C GLU A 52 5.89 -3.68 -17.47
N GLN A 53 6.05 -2.35 -17.58
CA GLN A 53 6.31 -1.69 -18.85
C GLN A 53 7.79 -1.67 -19.25
N ASP A 54 8.69 -2.04 -18.35
CA ASP A 54 10.12 -2.11 -18.62
C ASP A 54 10.43 -3.35 -19.46
N LYS A 55 10.49 -3.13 -20.77
CA LYS A 55 10.76 -4.20 -21.75
C LYS A 55 12.16 -4.80 -21.60
N ALA A 56 13.14 -4.03 -21.14
CA ALA A 56 14.51 -4.53 -20.99
C ALA A 56 14.56 -5.49 -19.79
N LEU A 57 13.98 -5.06 -18.67
CA LEU A 57 13.83 -5.91 -17.49
C LEU A 57 12.99 -7.16 -17.78
N ASN A 58 11.86 -7.03 -18.48
CA ASN A 58 11.01 -8.17 -18.81
C ASN A 58 11.68 -9.15 -19.77
N ALA A 59 12.50 -8.66 -20.71
CA ALA A 59 13.28 -9.52 -21.59
C ALA A 59 14.31 -10.32 -20.78
N GLU A 60 15.02 -9.65 -19.86
CA GLU A 60 15.92 -10.32 -18.92
C GLU A 60 15.15 -11.37 -18.10
N MET A 61 14.01 -11.03 -17.49
CA MET A 61 13.19 -11.98 -16.73
C MET A 61 12.74 -13.19 -17.56
N GLY A 62 12.44 -13.01 -18.85
CA GLY A 62 12.15 -14.11 -19.77
C GLY A 62 13.34 -15.03 -20.01
N ASP A 63 14.57 -14.50 -20.00
CA ASP A 63 15.78 -15.33 -20.09
C ASP A 63 15.96 -16.22 -18.84
N TRP A 64 15.47 -15.78 -17.67
CA TRP A 64 15.47 -16.56 -16.43
C TRP A 64 14.41 -17.68 -16.40
N ASP A 65 13.37 -17.64 -17.25
CA ASP A 65 12.33 -18.69 -17.29
C ASP A 65 12.93 -20.08 -17.59
N ALA A 66 14.06 -20.13 -18.31
CA ALA A 66 14.77 -21.38 -18.59
C ALA A 66 15.24 -22.12 -17.32
N THR A 67 15.42 -21.40 -16.21
CA THR A 67 15.90 -21.94 -14.92
C THR A 67 14.76 -22.32 -13.96
N LEU A 68 13.49 -22.11 -14.34
CA LEU A 68 12.33 -22.35 -13.46
C LEU A 68 12.23 -23.77 -12.90
N ASN A 69 12.76 -24.76 -13.61
CA ASN A 69 12.72 -26.17 -13.23
C ASN A 69 14.07 -26.71 -12.72
N ASP A 70 15.07 -25.84 -12.56
CA ASP A 70 16.37 -26.26 -12.06
C ASP A 70 16.24 -26.80 -10.63
N GLY A 71 16.63 -28.07 -10.43
CA GLY A 71 16.56 -28.74 -9.14
C GLY A 71 15.19 -29.34 -8.78
N ILE A 72 14.20 -29.31 -9.68
CA ILE A 72 12.95 -30.05 -9.53
C ILE A 72 13.12 -31.43 -10.20
N GLU A 73 13.23 -32.49 -9.38
CA GLU A 73 13.15 -33.86 -9.89
C GLU A 73 11.71 -34.13 -10.34
N HIS A 74 11.53 -34.40 -11.64
CA HIS A 74 10.24 -34.82 -12.18
C HIS A 74 9.99 -36.26 -11.69
N GLU A 75 9.27 -36.43 -10.57
CA GLU A 75 8.83 -37.77 -10.16
C GLU A 75 7.89 -38.31 -11.26
N PRO A 76 8.23 -39.44 -11.91
CA PRO A 76 7.32 -40.11 -12.81
C PRO A 76 6.35 -40.90 -11.93
N TRP A 77 5.12 -40.44 -11.83
CA TRP A 77 4.02 -41.28 -11.36
C TRP A 77 3.93 -42.56 -12.20
#